data_AF-A0A2H5N064-F1
#
_entry.id   AF-A0A2H5N064-F1
#
_cell.length_a   1.000
_cell.length_b   1.000
_cell.length_c   1.000
_cell.angle_alpha   90.00
_cell.angle_beta   90.00
_cell.angle_gamma   90.00
#
_symmetry.space_group_name_H-M   'P 1'
#
loop_
_entity.id
_entity.type
_entity.pdbx_description
1 polymer ?
#
loop_
_entity_poly.entity_id
_entity_poly.type
_entity_poly.pdbx_seq_one_letter_code
_entity_poly.pdbx_strand_id
1 'polypeptide(L)'
;MSSSSSSFSVRFASPLLPSPAAATSASPKTWRVHATTPTVAPVTTSSAPEVDAERLEPRVEERDGYFVLKEKFRKGINPQEKVKIEKEPMKLFMENGIEDLAKLSMEEIDQAKNTKDDIDVRLKWLGLFHRRKHHYGRFMMRLKPTKWGNNNVIKKYGKDGCADVTTRQNWQIRGVVLPDVAGILKGLAQVGLNKSAE
;
A
#
# COMPACT_ATOMS: atom_id res chain seq x y z
N MET A 1 42.24 29.81 43.23
CA MET A 1 43.34 29.43 42.32
C MET A 1 42.71 28.67 41.17
N SER A 2 42.68 29.30 40.00
CA SER A 2 42.10 28.79 38.76
C SER A 2 42.89 27.61 38.20
N SER A 3 42.21 26.76 37.41
CA SER A 3 42.66 25.97 36.23
C SER A 3 41.92 24.61 36.23
N SER A 4 41.49 23.98 35.15
CA SER A 4 41.21 24.32 33.75
C SER A 4 40.43 23.11 33.21
N SER A 5 39.28 23.31 32.55
CA SER A 5 38.55 22.22 31.88
C SER A 5 39.17 21.92 30.53
N SER A 6 39.62 20.69 30.31
CA SER A 6 40.13 20.19 29.03
C SER A 6 38.99 19.57 28.22
N SER A 7 38.57 20.24 27.14
CA SER A 7 37.62 19.72 26.16
C SER A 7 38.39 18.99 25.05
N PHE A 8 38.15 17.69 24.89
CA PHE A 8 38.69 16.92 23.77
C PHE A 8 37.81 17.14 22.52
N SER A 9 38.35 17.83 21.53
CA SER A 9 37.72 18.02 20.22
C SER A 9 38.40 17.12 19.19
N VAL A 10 37.69 16.13 18.65
CA VAL A 10 38.16 15.27 17.56
C VAL A 10 37.77 15.92 16.24
N ARG A 11 38.76 16.42 15.49
CA ARG A 11 38.57 16.96 14.13
C ARG A 11 38.62 15.81 13.12
N PHE A 12 37.51 15.58 12.42
CA PHE A 12 37.51 14.76 11.21
C PHE A 12 38.11 15.56 10.04
N ALA A 13 39.14 15.01 9.39
CA ALA A 13 39.71 15.59 8.18
C ALA A 13 38.85 15.20 6.96
N SER A 14 38.33 16.21 6.25
CA SER A 14 37.69 16.03 4.94
C SER A 14 38.74 16.00 3.82
N PRO A 15 38.62 15.15 2.78
CA PRO A 15 39.48 15.23 1.61
C PRO A 15 39.18 16.50 0.80
N LEU A 16 40.23 17.25 0.48
CA LEU A 16 40.21 18.46 -0.33
C LEU A 16 39.79 18.14 -1.77
N LEU A 17 38.76 18.85 -2.27
CA LEU A 17 38.45 18.96 -3.69
C LEU A 17 39.52 19.84 -4.38
N PRO A 18 40.09 19.44 -5.53
CA PRO A 18 41.02 20.29 -6.25
C PRO A 18 40.30 21.48 -6.92
N SER A 19 40.81 22.68 -6.64
CA SER A 19 40.42 23.94 -7.28
C SER A 19 41.15 24.11 -8.62
N PRO A 20 40.51 24.63 -9.68
CA PRO A 20 41.18 24.76 -10.98
C PRO A 20 41.95 26.09 -11.04
N ALA A 21 43.28 26.01 -11.11
CA ALA A 21 44.14 27.13 -11.48
C ALA A 21 44.27 27.23 -13.01
N ALA A 22 44.52 28.46 -13.46
CA ALA A 22 44.25 29.01 -14.77
C ALA A 22 45.27 28.72 -15.89
N ALA A 23 44.84 29.13 -17.09
CA ALA A 23 45.57 29.41 -18.34
C ALA A 23 45.69 28.22 -19.30
N THR A 24 45.37 28.30 -20.59
CA THR A 24 45.61 29.41 -21.53
C THR A 24 44.62 29.44 -22.70
N SER A 25 44.48 30.65 -23.26
CA SER A 25 43.76 31.10 -24.46
C SER A 25 43.65 30.12 -25.64
N ALA A 26 42.41 29.90 -26.09
CA ALA A 26 42.09 29.69 -27.51
C ALA A 26 40.68 30.23 -27.79
N SER A 27 40.57 31.06 -28.83
CA SER A 27 39.33 31.63 -29.38
C SER A 27 38.19 30.60 -29.43
N PRO A 28 36.94 30.94 -29.04
CA PRO A 28 35.83 30.02 -29.25
C PRO A 28 35.53 29.99 -30.74
N LYS A 29 35.93 28.90 -31.41
CA LYS A 29 35.36 28.54 -32.71
C LYS A 29 33.85 28.36 -32.50
N THR A 30 33.07 29.32 -32.97
CA THR A 30 31.61 29.20 -33.06
C THR A 30 31.29 27.99 -33.94
N TRP A 31 31.00 26.85 -33.31
CA TRP A 31 30.32 25.76 -33.97
C TRP A 31 28.87 26.19 -34.19
N ARG A 32 28.58 26.70 -35.40
CA ARG A 32 27.20 26.71 -35.89
C ARG A 32 26.80 25.26 -36.08
N VAL A 33 26.02 24.75 -35.14
CA VAL A 33 25.29 23.51 -35.32
C VAL A 33 24.22 23.80 -36.37
N HIS A 34 24.45 23.37 -37.60
CA HIS A 34 23.37 23.29 -38.58
C HIS A 34 22.43 22.18 -38.11
N ALA A 35 21.30 22.58 -37.51
CA ALA A 35 20.19 21.68 -37.28
C ALA A 35 19.58 21.35 -38.65
N THR A 36 20.07 20.29 -39.29
CA THR A 36 19.33 19.65 -40.38
C THR A 36 18.09 19.06 -39.74
N THR A 37 16.95 19.69 -39.94
CA THR A 37 15.67 19.08 -39.61
C THR A 37 15.59 17.78 -40.41
N PRO A 38 15.41 16.60 -39.76
CA PRO A 38 15.05 15.43 -40.52
C PRO A 38 13.73 15.76 -41.23
N THR A 39 13.71 15.63 -42.55
CA THR A 39 12.47 15.64 -43.32
C THR A 39 11.62 14.51 -42.78
N VAL A 40 10.66 14.86 -41.92
CA VAL A 40 9.58 13.99 -41.51
C VAL A 40 8.80 13.73 -42.80
N ALA A 41 8.95 12.52 -43.35
CA ALA A 41 8.00 12.00 -44.33
C ALA A 41 6.59 12.26 -43.74
N PRO A 42 5.61 12.71 -44.54
CA PRO A 42 4.29 12.97 -44.01
C PRO A 42 3.84 11.70 -43.31
N VAL A 43 3.76 11.76 -41.98
CA VAL A 43 3.03 10.77 -41.22
C VAL A 43 1.63 10.88 -41.80
N THR A 44 1.27 9.91 -42.63
CA THR A 44 -0.14 9.56 -42.81
C THR A 44 -0.70 9.61 -41.42
N THR A 45 -1.71 10.45 -41.23
CA THR A 45 -2.48 10.56 -40.00
C THR A 45 -2.98 9.16 -39.68
N SER A 46 -2.15 8.36 -39.03
CA SER A 46 -2.55 7.11 -38.42
C SER A 46 -3.36 7.58 -37.25
N SER A 47 -4.65 7.75 -37.51
CA SER A 47 -5.68 7.87 -36.50
C SER A 47 -5.27 7.00 -35.32
N ALA A 48 -5.29 7.57 -34.12
CA ALA A 48 -5.21 6.78 -32.90
C ALA A 48 -6.12 5.56 -33.09
N PRO A 49 -5.71 4.34 -32.69
CA PRO A 49 -6.54 3.16 -32.90
C PRO A 49 -7.93 3.46 -32.34
N GLU A 50 -8.91 3.52 -33.24
CA GLU A 50 -10.27 3.89 -32.91
C GLU A 50 -10.77 2.81 -31.95
N VAL A 51 -10.85 3.14 -30.66
CA VAL A 51 -11.22 2.18 -29.63
C VAL A 51 -12.69 1.87 -29.83
N ASP A 52 -13.01 0.62 -30.16
CA ASP A 52 -14.38 0.16 -30.35
C ASP A 52 -15.29 0.65 -29.23
N ALA A 53 -16.46 1.21 -29.58
CA ALA A 53 -17.41 1.74 -28.60
C ALA A 53 -17.82 0.70 -27.54
N GLU A 54 -17.82 -0.59 -27.91
CA GLU A 54 -18.07 -1.71 -27.00
C GLU A 54 -17.03 -1.81 -25.87
N ARG A 55 -15.80 -1.36 -26.09
CA ARG A 55 -14.73 -1.39 -25.07
C ARG A 55 -14.96 -0.39 -23.95
N LEU A 56 -15.72 0.68 -24.21
CA LEU A 56 -16.05 1.74 -23.27
C LEU A 56 -17.27 1.40 -22.40
N GLU A 57 -17.95 0.29 -22.69
CA GLU A 57 -19.11 -0.10 -21.92
C GLU A 57 -18.73 -0.39 -20.45
N PRO A 58 -19.45 0.21 -19.46
CA PRO A 58 -19.22 -0.07 -18.06
C PRO A 58 -19.34 -1.57 -17.76
N ARG A 59 -18.29 -2.15 -17.17
CA ARG A 59 -18.22 -3.60 -16.91
C ARG A 59 -18.80 -4.02 -15.57
N VAL A 60 -19.01 -3.06 -14.68
CA VAL A 60 -19.61 -3.25 -13.36
C VAL A 60 -20.98 -2.59 -13.33
N GLU A 61 -21.86 -3.10 -12.48
CA GLU A 61 -23.17 -2.55 -12.18
C GLU A 61 -23.35 -2.47 -10.66
N GLU A 62 -24.15 -1.52 -10.20
CA GLU A 62 -24.53 -1.43 -8.79
C GLU A 62 -25.64 -2.46 -8.51
N ARG A 63 -25.44 -3.28 -7.48
CA ARG A 63 -26.39 -4.26 -6.99
C ARG A 63 -26.34 -4.27 -5.47
N ASP A 64 -27.48 -4.04 -4.83
CA ASP A 64 -27.62 -4.03 -3.36
C ASP A 64 -26.62 -3.08 -2.64
N GLY A 65 -26.31 -1.93 -3.25
CA GLY A 65 -25.37 -0.94 -2.72
C GLY A 65 -23.87 -1.27 -2.93
N TYR A 66 -23.56 -2.34 -3.67
CA TYR A 66 -22.19 -2.74 -4.01
C TYR A 66 -21.99 -2.77 -5.53
N PHE A 67 -20.75 -2.61 -5.99
CA PHE A 67 -20.42 -2.67 -7.42
C PHE A 67 -19.91 -4.05 -7.80
N VAL A 68 -20.69 -4.78 -8.61
CA VAL A 68 -20.39 -6.15 -9.03
C VAL A 68 -20.17 -6.21 -10.54
N LEU A 69 -19.27 -7.09 -10.98
CA LEU A 69 -18.99 -7.30 -12.41
C LEU A 69 -20.24 -7.88 -13.12
N LYS A 70 -20.65 -7.27 -14.23
CA LYS A 70 -21.75 -7.74 -15.08
C LYS A 70 -21.48 -9.14 -15.59
N GLU A 71 -22.52 -9.96 -15.70
CA GLU A 71 -22.40 -11.39 -16.03
C GLU A 71 -21.70 -11.66 -17.36
N LYS A 72 -21.95 -10.83 -18.38
CA LYS A 72 -21.29 -10.92 -19.68
C LYS A 72 -19.77 -10.79 -19.65
N PHE A 73 -19.21 -10.09 -18.65
CA PHE A 73 -17.77 -9.88 -18.52
C PHE A 73 -17.10 -10.85 -17.53
N ARG A 74 -17.82 -11.85 -17.01
CA ARG A 74 -17.27 -12.82 -16.03
C ARG A 74 -16.47 -13.96 -16.67
N LYS A 75 -16.43 -14.08 -17.99
CA LYS A 75 -15.68 -15.12 -18.69
C LYS A 75 -14.18 -14.83 -18.66
N GLY A 76 -13.38 -15.81 -18.23
CA GLY A 76 -11.91 -15.71 -18.24
C GLY A 76 -11.29 -14.83 -17.16
N ILE A 77 -12.04 -14.50 -16.11
CA ILE A 77 -11.56 -13.63 -15.03
C ILE A 77 -10.54 -14.33 -14.11
N ASN A 78 -9.66 -13.51 -13.54
CA ASN A 78 -8.64 -13.88 -12.57
C ASN A 78 -9.26 -14.47 -11.28
N PRO A 79 -8.63 -15.40 -10.54
CA PRO A 79 -9.21 -15.98 -9.33
C PRO A 79 -9.66 -14.96 -8.27
N GLN A 80 -8.98 -13.82 -8.16
CA GLN A 80 -9.34 -12.75 -7.22
C GLN A 80 -10.68 -12.11 -7.59
N GLU A 81 -11.01 -12.00 -8.87
CA GLU A 81 -12.33 -11.54 -9.32
C GLU A 81 -13.41 -12.56 -8.96
N LYS A 82 -13.10 -13.85 -9.05
CA LYS A 82 -14.02 -14.92 -8.61
C LYS A 82 -14.31 -14.81 -7.11
N VAL A 83 -13.28 -14.59 -6.28
CA VAL A 83 -13.45 -14.42 -4.82
C VAL A 83 -14.36 -13.24 -4.47
N LYS A 84 -14.26 -12.12 -5.22
CA LYS A 84 -15.12 -10.95 -5.04
C LYS A 84 -16.57 -11.22 -5.46
N ILE A 85 -16.78 -11.99 -6.54
CA ILE A 85 -18.13 -12.37 -6.99
C ILE A 85 -18.76 -13.39 -6.03
N GLU A 86 -17.98 -14.34 -5.50
CA GLU A 86 -18.45 -15.35 -4.55
C GLU A 86 -19.03 -14.70 -3.28
N LYS A 87 -18.36 -13.68 -2.74
CA LYS A 87 -18.82 -12.91 -1.58
C LYS A 87 -18.17 -11.53 -1.58
N GLU A 88 -18.99 -10.51 -1.45
CA GLU A 88 -18.55 -9.12 -1.44
C GLU A 88 -17.69 -8.83 -0.19
N PRO A 89 -16.41 -8.42 -0.35
CA PRO A 89 -15.51 -8.19 0.78
C PRO A 89 -15.98 -7.10 1.75
N MET A 90 -16.67 -6.08 1.24
CA MET A 90 -17.14 -4.96 2.07
C MET A 90 -18.19 -5.37 3.09
N LYS A 91 -18.94 -6.47 2.85
CA LYS A 91 -19.93 -7.01 3.80
C LYS A 91 -19.29 -7.44 5.13
N LEU A 92 -18.03 -7.87 5.14
CA LEU A 92 -17.32 -8.22 6.38
C LEU A 92 -17.21 -7.04 7.35
N PHE A 93 -17.23 -5.81 6.82
CA PHE A 93 -17.20 -4.59 7.63
C PHE A 93 -18.61 -4.02 7.83
N MET A 94 -19.38 -3.84 6.73
CA MET A 94 -20.68 -3.15 6.77
C MET A 94 -21.77 -3.97 7.46
N GLU A 95 -21.72 -5.30 7.37
CA GLU A 95 -22.69 -6.22 7.98
C GLU A 95 -22.14 -6.86 9.28
N ASN A 96 -21.07 -6.31 9.86
CA ASN A 96 -20.41 -6.84 11.06
C ASN A 96 -19.92 -8.30 10.97
N GLY A 97 -19.81 -8.89 9.77
CA GLY A 97 -19.39 -10.29 9.58
C GLY A 97 -18.00 -10.63 10.13
N ILE A 98 -17.17 -9.63 10.42
CA ILE A 98 -15.90 -9.79 11.12
C ILE A 98 -16.06 -10.36 12.54
N GLU A 99 -17.14 -10.04 13.24
CA GLU A 99 -17.36 -10.51 14.61
C GLU A 99 -17.64 -12.02 14.65
N ASP A 100 -18.31 -12.55 13.62
CA ASP A 100 -18.55 -13.99 13.50
C ASP A 100 -17.30 -14.74 13.06
N LEU A 101 -16.54 -14.16 12.11
CA LEU A 101 -15.26 -14.73 11.69
C LEU A 101 -14.25 -14.76 12.85
N ALA A 102 -14.29 -13.78 13.75
CA ALA A 102 -13.42 -13.67 14.91
C ALA A 102 -13.68 -14.70 16.01
N LYS A 103 -14.86 -15.35 16.02
CA LYS A 103 -15.21 -16.42 16.96
C LYS A 103 -14.65 -17.78 16.53
N LEU A 104 -14.36 -17.95 15.24
CA LEU A 104 -13.84 -19.19 14.68
C LEU A 104 -12.34 -19.34 14.94
N SER A 105 -11.89 -20.58 15.10
CA SER A 105 -10.47 -20.91 15.17
C SER A 105 -9.82 -20.86 13.78
N MET A 106 -8.50 -20.67 13.72
CA MET A 106 -7.78 -20.62 12.44
C MET A 106 -7.86 -21.95 11.69
N GLU A 107 -7.88 -23.05 12.44
CA GLU A 107 -7.96 -24.41 11.92
C GLU A 107 -9.30 -24.67 11.23
N GLU A 108 -10.41 -24.25 11.83
CA GLU A 108 -11.75 -24.34 11.23
C GLU A 108 -11.86 -23.47 9.98
N ILE A 109 -11.26 -22.28 10.01
CA ILE A 109 -11.28 -21.35 8.88
C ILE A 109 -10.51 -21.92 7.69
N ASP A 110 -9.41 -22.62 7.93
CA ASP A 110 -8.59 -23.23 6.89
C ASP A 110 -9.25 -24.44 6.20
N GLN A 111 -10.23 -25.08 6.85
CA GLN A 111 -10.94 -26.23 6.28
C GLN A 111 -11.90 -25.84 5.15
N ALA A 112 -12.53 -24.66 5.23
CA ALA A 112 -13.45 -24.18 4.21
C ALA A 112 -12.80 -23.13 3.30
N LYS A 113 -12.88 -23.35 1.98
CA LYS A 113 -12.32 -22.41 0.98
C LYS A 113 -12.88 -20.99 1.15
N ASN A 114 -14.16 -20.85 1.45
CA ASN A 114 -14.79 -19.53 1.55
C ASN A 114 -14.26 -18.70 2.74
N THR A 115 -14.13 -19.32 3.92
CA THR A 115 -13.58 -18.66 5.13
C THR A 115 -12.08 -18.43 5.00
N LYS A 116 -11.36 -19.34 4.35
CA LYS A 116 -9.95 -19.14 4.02
C LYS A 116 -9.74 -17.95 3.09
N ASP A 117 -10.57 -17.82 2.05
CA ASP A 117 -10.58 -16.67 1.14
C ASP A 117 -11.00 -15.39 1.87
N ASP A 118 -11.91 -15.46 2.86
CA ASP A 118 -12.23 -14.34 3.75
C ASP A 118 -10.97 -13.81 4.43
N ILE A 119 -10.18 -14.68 5.07
CA ILE A 119 -8.98 -14.29 5.83
C ILE A 119 -7.82 -13.84 4.94
N ASP A 120 -7.53 -14.58 3.88
CA ASP A 120 -6.31 -14.35 3.08
C ASP A 120 -6.50 -13.26 2.03
N VAL A 121 -7.74 -13.05 1.57
CA VAL A 121 -8.06 -12.14 0.47
C VAL A 121 -8.99 -11.03 0.96
N ARG A 122 -10.20 -11.33 1.43
CA ARG A 122 -11.24 -10.32 1.68
C ARG A 122 -10.91 -9.38 2.84
N LEU A 123 -10.22 -9.85 3.88
CA LEU A 123 -9.76 -9.02 4.99
C LEU A 123 -8.77 -7.90 4.58
N LYS A 124 -8.16 -7.98 3.40
CA LYS A 124 -7.30 -6.92 2.88
C LYS A 124 -8.07 -5.62 2.63
N TRP A 125 -9.38 -5.69 2.37
CA TRP A 125 -10.24 -4.50 2.26
C TRP A 125 -10.34 -3.74 3.58
N LEU A 126 -10.38 -4.45 4.71
CA LEU A 126 -10.27 -3.87 6.04
C LEU A 126 -8.82 -3.46 6.39
N GLY A 127 -7.86 -3.78 5.52
CA GLY A 127 -6.44 -3.51 5.75
C GLY A 127 -5.73 -4.55 6.60
N LEU A 128 -6.32 -5.72 6.80
CA LEU A 128 -5.74 -6.84 7.54
C LEU A 128 -5.12 -7.84 6.56
N PHE A 129 -3.89 -8.24 6.87
CA PHE A 129 -3.08 -9.11 6.02
C PHE A 129 -2.61 -10.31 6.83
N HIS A 130 -3.21 -11.46 6.61
CA HIS A 130 -2.78 -12.71 7.24
C HIS A 130 -1.34 -13.05 6.82
N ARG A 131 -0.49 -13.33 7.80
CA ARG A 131 0.93 -13.68 7.59
C ARG A 131 1.15 -15.19 7.50
N ARG A 132 0.27 -15.90 6.79
CA ARG A 132 0.18 -17.37 6.71
C ARG A 132 1.51 -18.13 6.70
N LYS A 133 2.48 -17.73 5.87
CA LYS A 133 3.78 -18.42 5.72
C LYS A 133 4.76 -18.16 6.87
N HIS A 134 4.92 -16.91 7.28
CA HIS A 134 6.00 -16.50 8.18
C HIS A 134 5.55 -16.33 9.63
N HIS A 135 4.26 -16.10 9.85
CA HIS A 135 3.70 -15.86 11.17
C HIS A 135 2.22 -16.26 11.17
N TYR A 136 1.98 -17.57 11.15
CA TYR A 136 0.64 -18.15 11.03
C TYR A 136 -0.29 -17.67 12.16
N GLY A 137 -1.56 -17.39 11.83
CA GLY A 137 -2.56 -16.89 12.78
C GLY A 137 -2.36 -15.42 13.20
N ARG A 138 -1.29 -14.76 12.73
CA ARG A 138 -1.02 -13.34 12.98
C ARG A 138 -1.30 -12.49 11.75
N PHE A 139 -1.76 -11.28 12.00
CA PHE A 139 -2.12 -10.29 10.99
C PHE A 139 -1.20 -9.08 11.06
N MET A 140 -0.85 -8.58 9.89
CA MET A 140 -0.39 -7.21 9.74
C MET A 140 -1.62 -6.35 9.44
N MET A 141 -1.83 -5.29 10.20
CA MET A 141 -2.86 -4.31 9.91
C MET A 141 -2.21 -3.03 9.39
N ARG A 142 -2.58 -2.62 8.19
CA ARG A 142 -2.20 -1.33 7.63
C ARG A 142 -3.25 -0.32 8.02
N LEU A 143 -2.88 0.85 8.52
CA LEU A 143 -3.83 1.92 8.85
C LEU A 143 -3.93 2.93 7.70
N LYS A 144 -4.69 4.01 7.86
CA LYS A 144 -4.53 5.23 7.06
C LYS A 144 -4.58 6.39 8.05
N PRO A 145 -3.44 6.74 8.67
CA PRO A 145 -3.42 7.77 9.69
C PRO A 145 -3.69 9.13 9.07
N THR A 146 -4.68 9.85 9.58
CA THR A 146 -4.81 11.32 9.40
C THR A 146 -4.00 12.05 10.47
N LYS A 147 -3.80 11.44 11.64
CA LYS A 147 -3.00 11.95 12.77
C LYS A 147 -2.30 10.79 13.49
N TRP A 148 -1.24 11.06 14.24
CA TRP A 148 -0.55 10.07 15.07
C TRP A 148 -1.12 10.11 16.48
N GLY A 149 -1.50 8.94 17.03
CA GLY A 149 -2.06 8.87 18.39
C GLY A 149 -2.15 7.43 18.89
N ASN A 150 -1.20 7.06 19.76
CA ASN A 150 -1.26 5.99 20.76
C ASN A 150 -0.99 4.54 20.27
N ASN A 151 0.25 4.10 20.47
CA ASN A 151 0.81 2.81 20.02
C ASN A 151 0.48 1.63 20.95
N ASN A 152 -0.60 1.69 21.73
CA ASN A 152 -0.81 0.73 22.81
C ASN A 152 -1.26 -0.65 22.33
N VAL A 153 -1.81 -0.77 21.11
CA VAL A 153 -2.29 -2.05 20.56
C VAL A 153 -1.15 -3.07 20.41
N ILE A 154 0.01 -2.65 19.90
CA ILE A 154 1.12 -3.58 19.63
C ILE A 154 1.79 -4.11 20.91
N LYS A 155 1.73 -3.37 22.02
CA LYS A 155 2.35 -3.79 23.30
C LYS A 155 1.76 -5.10 23.82
N LYS A 156 0.48 -5.36 23.53
CA LYS A 156 -0.21 -6.61 23.90
C LYS A 156 0.48 -7.85 23.32
N TYR A 157 1.14 -7.72 22.17
CA TYR A 157 1.71 -8.84 21.43
C TYR A 157 3.20 -9.10 21.73
N GLY A 158 3.83 -8.30 22.59
CA GLY A 158 5.21 -8.51 23.04
C GLY A 158 6.19 -8.70 21.87
N LYS A 159 6.88 -9.83 21.83
CA LYS A 159 7.86 -10.18 20.78
C LYS A 159 7.25 -10.29 19.37
N ASP A 160 5.95 -10.57 19.28
CA ASP A 160 5.24 -10.71 18.00
C ASP A 160 4.70 -9.36 17.50
N GLY A 161 4.73 -8.33 18.35
CA GLY A 161 4.22 -6.99 18.11
C GLY A 161 5.30 -6.02 17.69
N CYS A 162 5.18 -5.46 16.49
CA CYS A 162 5.97 -4.31 16.07
C CYS A 162 5.15 -3.39 15.17
N ALA A 163 5.67 -2.18 14.92
CA ALA A 163 5.09 -1.24 13.98
C ALA A 163 6.15 -0.73 12.99
N ASP A 164 5.76 -0.63 11.73
CA ASP A 164 6.61 -0.17 10.63
C ASP A 164 6.01 1.06 9.96
N VAL A 165 6.87 2.00 9.57
CA VAL A 165 6.51 3.07 8.63
C VAL A 165 6.76 2.57 7.21
N THR A 166 5.75 2.68 6.36
CA THR A 166 5.84 2.26 4.96
C THR A 166 6.37 3.38 4.06
N THR A 167 6.83 3.02 2.87
CA THR A 167 7.24 3.96 1.81
C THR A 167 6.12 4.91 1.36
N ARG A 168 4.86 4.64 1.75
CA ARG A 168 3.69 5.49 1.48
C ARG A 168 3.29 6.33 2.70
N GLN A 169 4.25 6.61 3.59
CA GLN A 169 4.06 7.40 4.82
C GLN A 169 2.89 6.89 5.68
N ASN A 170 2.71 5.57 5.71
CA ASN A 170 1.59 4.92 6.36
C ASN A 170 2.09 3.93 7.42
N TRP A 171 1.31 3.71 8.47
CA TRP A 171 1.64 2.78 9.55
C TRP A 171 1.16 1.36 9.25
N GLN A 172 2.01 0.39 9.54
CA GLN A 172 1.65 -1.02 9.64
C GLN A 172 1.92 -1.50 11.05
N ILE A 173 0.96 -2.18 11.67
CA ILE A 173 1.18 -2.88 12.94
C ILE A 173 1.16 -4.39 12.70
N ARG A 174 1.94 -5.14 13.47
CA ARG A 174 2.05 -6.60 13.39
C ARG A 174 1.69 -7.27 14.71
N GLY A 175 1.43 -8.57 14.65
CA GLY A 175 1.12 -9.40 15.82
C GLY A 175 -0.36 -9.52 16.13
N VAL A 176 -1.23 -8.83 15.39
CA VAL A 176 -2.69 -8.85 15.61
C VAL A 176 -3.23 -10.26 15.46
N VAL A 177 -4.16 -10.65 16.34
CA VAL A 177 -4.91 -11.91 16.23
C VAL A 177 -6.33 -11.64 15.79
N LEU A 178 -6.96 -12.60 15.12
CA LEU A 178 -8.31 -12.46 14.59
C LEU A 178 -9.36 -12.11 15.66
N PRO A 179 -9.38 -12.73 16.87
CA PRO A 179 -10.34 -12.39 17.92
C PRO A 179 -10.26 -10.93 18.39
N ASP A 180 -9.07 -10.32 18.31
CA ASP A 180 -8.85 -8.96 18.77
C ASP A 180 -9.28 -7.90 17.73
N VAL A 181 -9.52 -8.30 16.49
CA VAL A 181 -9.76 -7.37 15.37
C VAL A 181 -10.95 -6.45 15.64
N ALA A 182 -12.07 -7.00 16.12
CA ALA A 182 -13.28 -6.21 16.39
C ALA A 182 -13.03 -5.12 17.45
N GLY A 183 -12.29 -5.45 18.51
CA GLY A 183 -11.89 -4.49 19.55
C GLY A 183 -10.94 -3.41 19.02
N ILE A 184 -9.99 -3.81 18.17
CA ILE A 184 -9.04 -2.87 17.55
C ILE A 184 -9.76 -1.90 16.60
N LEU A 185 -10.69 -2.38 15.77
CA LEU A 185 -11.46 -1.52 14.87
C LEU A 185 -12.30 -0.49 15.63
N LYS A 186 -12.94 -0.89 16.74
CA LYS A 186 -13.68 0.02 17.64
C LYS A 186 -12.74 1.05 18.28
N GLY A 187 -11.57 0.61 18.76
CA GLY A 187 -10.56 1.51 19.33
C GLY A 187 -10.03 2.52 18.31
N LEU A 188 -9.74 2.09 17.08
CA LEU A 188 -9.33 2.96 15.98
C LEU A 188 -10.42 3.97 15.61
N ALA A 189 -11.69 3.53 15.60
CA ALA A 189 -12.83 4.39 15.34
C ALA A 189 -12.94 5.54 16.37
N GLN A 190 -12.72 5.21 17.64
CA GLN A 190 -12.78 6.18 18.74
C GLN A 190 -11.68 7.24 18.67
N VAL A 191 -10.48 6.88 18.18
CA VAL A 191 -9.36 7.83 18.03
C VAL A 191 -9.34 8.54 16.67
N GLY A 192 -10.36 8.32 15.82
CA GLY A 192 -10.46 8.94 14.50
C GLY A 192 -9.43 8.42 13.49
N LEU A 193 -8.92 7.20 13.67
CA LEU A 193 -7.96 6.53 12.78
C LEU A 193 -8.64 5.54 11.81
N ASN A 194 -9.89 5.83 11.49
CA ASN A 194 -10.80 5.02 10.71
C ASN A 194 -10.33 4.95 9.26
N LYS A 195 -10.64 3.84 8.61
CA LYS A 195 -10.39 3.64 7.17
C LYS A 195 -11.50 4.16 6.28
N SER A 196 -12.72 4.25 6.80
CA SER A 196 -13.83 4.94 6.15
C SER A 196 -13.69 6.42 6.43
N ALA A 197 -13.48 7.19 5.36
CA ALA A 197 -14.13 8.49 5.31
C ALA A 197 -15.64 8.20 5.29
N GLU A 198 -16.36 8.84 6.20
CA GLU A 198 -17.80 9.07 6.07
C GLU A 198 -18.10 9.71 4.71
#